data_AF-E9F1U9-F1
#
_entry.id   AF-E9F1U9-F1
#
_cell.length_a   1.000
_cell.length_b   1.000
_cell.length_c   1.000
_cell.angle_alpha   90.00
_cell.angle_beta   90.00
_cell.angle_gamma   90.00
#
_symmetry.space_group_name_H-M   'P 1'
#
loop_
_entity.id
_entity.type
_entity.pdbx_description
1 polymer ?
#
loop_
_entity_poly.entity_id
_entity_poly.type
_entity_poly.pdbx_seq_one_letter_code
_entity_poly.pdbx_strand_id
1 'polypeptide(L)'
;MDASKPLGGIQPRLFKRITTIILAFALSAGIILGLFTYAPEKYLQHMSNAVGISFATRPIPRCGDFTGSNKIWKESQTKYRNLRDDKFTIAMQTYRRPKELNDTLHALLSEKIPSLTEVVVVWNDVENAPPPNYQSKHGVPVRYRHSKENSLNQKLWPDPAYKTQAIFLSDDDIYYKPKDLEFVFQTWRKFGRRRMTGGFTRCADRDADGGWKYNGCSTEEGQNYYNMILSGLAFTHISFMDYYSSQDEVPKKIRAYVDEHFNCEDIALNFITSLLSGEGPLLVKGKEPYVSFVPKNGISTKPGHGEARTKCVNDYYDMFKCMPLINETARIELGVLIS
;
A
#
# COMPACT_ATOMS: atom_id res chain seq x y z
N MET A 1 17.47 -70.53 43.62
CA MET A 1 16.02 -70.28 43.76
C MET A 1 15.82 -68.79 43.67
N ASP A 2 15.52 -68.33 42.45
CA ASP A 2 15.15 -66.94 42.16
C ASP A 2 13.75 -66.65 42.70
N ALA A 3 13.61 -65.55 43.44
CA ALA A 3 12.32 -64.95 43.76
C ALA A 3 12.32 -63.51 43.25
N SER A 4 11.61 -63.33 42.14
CA SER A 4 11.25 -62.11 41.45
C SER A 4 10.66 -61.02 42.35
N LYS A 5 11.15 -59.78 42.25
CA LYS A 5 10.39 -58.56 42.59
C LYS A 5 9.66 -58.05 41.35
N PRO A 6 8.38 -57.63 41.44
CA PRO A 6 7.66 -57.08 40.30
C PRO A 6 8.06 -55.61 40.08
N LEU A 7 8.36 -55.25 38.82
CA LEU A 7 8.42 -53.86 38.38
C LEU A 7 7.00 -53.26 38.43
N GLY A 8 6.85 -52.17 39.19
CA GLY A 8 5.60 -51.45 39.35
C GLY A 8 5.07 -50.91 38.01
N GLY A 9 3.97 -51.49 37.54
CA GLY A 9 3.24 -50.99 36.38
C GLY A 9 2.65 -49.61 36.65
N ILE A 10 2.88 -48.67 35.73
CA ILE A 10 2.25 -47.35 35.73
C ILE A 10 0.74 -47.56 35.73
N GLN A 11 0.06 -47.04 36.76
CA GLN A 11 -1.38 -47.23 36.94
C GLN A 11 -2.15 -46.75 35.69
N PRO A 12 -3.07 -47.56 35.12
CA PRO A 12 -3.81 -47.23 33.90
C PRO A 12 -4.65 -45.94 34.02
N ARG A 13 -4.94 -45.49 35.25
CA ARG A 13 -5.60 -44.20 35.53
C ARG A 13 -4.70 -42.98 35.28
N LEU A 14 -3.39 -43.10 35.55
CA LEU A 14 -2.42 -42.04 35.29
C LEU A 14 -2.21 -41.88 33.79
N PHE A 15 -2.09 -43.00 33.06
CA PHE A 15 -1.98 -43.00 31.61
C PHE A 15 -3.22 -42.38 30.95
N LYS A 16 -4.43 -42.78 31.37
CA LYS A 16 -5.67 -42.15 30.88
C LYS A 16 -5.72 -40.64 31.15
N ARG A 17 -5.33 -40.17 32.34
CA ARG A 17 -5.28 -38.73 32.64
C ARG A 17 -4.29 -37.98 31.75
N ILE A 18 -3.10 -38.53 31.55
CA ILE A 18 -2.08 -37.92 30.68
C ILE A 18 -2.57 -37.87 29.23
N THR A 19 -3.14 -38.96 28.72
CA THR A 19 -3.71 -39.00 27.36
C THR A 19 -4.84 -37.99 27.20
N THR A 20 -5.75 -37.86 28.17
CA THR A 20 -6.83 -36.87 28.12
C THR A 20 -6.31 -35.43 28.15
N ILE A 21 -5.30 -35.14 28.97
CA ILE A 21 -4.66 -33.81 29.01
C ILE A 21 -3.98 -33.49 27.68
N ILE A 22 -3.23 -34.43 27.10
CA ILE A 22 -2.56 -34.25 25.80
C ILE A 22 -3.61 -34.05 24.69
N LEU A 23 -4.68 -34.84 24.67
CA LEU A 23 -5.75 -34.68 23.67
C LEU A 23 -6.45 -33.34 23.82
N ALA A 24 -6.75 -32.90 25.05
CA ALA A 24 -7.38 -31.61 25.30
C ALA A 24 -6.47 -30.45 24.88
N PHE A 25 -5.16 -30.55 25.11
CA PHE A 25 -4.19 -29.55 24.68
C PHE A 25 -4.04 -29.52 23.16
N ALA A 26 -4.01 -30.69 22.51
CA ALA A 26 -3.94 -30.80 21.05
C ALA A 26 -5.22 -30.27 20.36
N LEU A 27 -6.40 -30.57 20.91
CA LEU A 27 -7.68 -30.03 20.43
C LEU A 27 -7.74 -28.52 20.61
N SER A 28 -7.30 -28.02 21.77
CA SER A 28 -7.25 -26.58 22.06
C SER A 28 -6.27 -25.87 21.13
N ALA A 29 -5.07 -26.43 20.93
CA ALA A 29 -4.07 -25.92 19.99
C ALA A 29 -4.59 -25.95 18.55
N GLY A 30 -5.28 -27.02 18.14
CA GLY A 30 -5.86 -27.15 16.80
C GLY A 30 -7.01 -26.17 16.54
N ILE A 31 -7.88 -25.94 17.54
CA ILE A 31 -8.94 -24.93 17.47
C ILE A 31 -8.33 -23.52 17.40
N ILE A 32 -7.32 -23.24 18.23
CA ILE A 32 -6.59 -21.97 18.20
C ILE A 32 -5.93 -21.76 16.82
N LEU A 33 -5.24 -22.78 16.28
CA LEU A 33 -4.60 -22.71 14.97
C LEU A 33 -5.63 -22.50 13.84
N GLY A 34 -6.77 -23.21 13.89
CA GLY A 34 -7.87 -23.05 12.94
C GLY A 34 -8.57 -21.69 13.04
N LEU A 35 -8.73 -21.16 14.25
CA LEU A 35 -9.21 -19.79 14.45
C LEU A 35 -8.20 -18.77 13.94
N PHE A 36 -6.89 -19.00 14.10
CA PHE A 36 -5.84 -18.14 13.53
C PHE A 36 -5.85 -18.12 11.99
N THR A 37 -6.23 -19.21 11.32
CA THR A 37 -6.30 -19.26 9.85
C THR A 37 -7.55 -18.57 9.28
N TYR A 38 -8.63 -18.46 10.04
CA TYR A 38 -9.93 -17.94 9.56
C TYR A 38 -10.45 -16.69 10.27
N ALA A 39 -9.82 -16.25 11.37
CA ALA A 39 -10.26 -15.05 12.10
C ALA A 39 -9.93 -13.76 11.33
N PRO A 40 -10.83 -12.76 11.32
CA PRO A 40 -10.54 -11.43 10.80
C PRO A 40 -9.37 -10.77 11.56
N GLU A 41 -8.43 -10.18 10.81
CA GLU A 41 -7.14 -9.69 11.31
C GLU A 41 -7.25 -8.66 12.47
N LYS A 42 -8.38 -7.94 12.59
CA LYS A 42 -8.65 -7.03 13.71
C LYS A 42 -8.68 -7.74 15.07
N TYR A 43 -9.24 -8.95 15.12
CA TYR A 43 -9.27 -9.76 16.36
C TYR A 43 -7.89 -10.35 16.65
N LEU A 44 -7.18 -10.74 15.59
CA LEU A 44 -5.83 -11.27 15.67
C LEU A 44 -4.83 -10.23 16.21
N GLN A 45 -4.83 -9.00 15.68
CA GLN A 45 -4.00 -7.90 16.18
C GLN A 45 -4.30 -7.55 17.64
N HIS A 46 -5.58 -7.44 18.03
CA HIS A 46 -5.96 -7.19 19.43
C HIS A 46 -5.50 -8.31 20.38
N MET A 47 -5.62 -9.57 19.97
CA MET A 47 -5.13 -10.71 20.75
C MET A 47 -3.59 -10.75 20.83
N SER A 48 -2.88 -10.39 19.75
CA SER A 48 -1.41 -10.38 19.75
C SER A 48 -0.80 -9.35 20.70
N ASN A 49 -1.40 -8.17 20.80
CA ASN A 49 -0.95 -7.15 21.75
C ASN A 49 -1.20 -7.58 23.21
N ALA A 50 -2.23 -8.40 23.46
CA ALA A 50 -2.52 -8.95 24.78
C ALA A 50 -1.61 -10.13 25.17
N VAL A 51 -1.08 -10.89 24.20
CA VAL A 51 -0.31 -12.13 24.44
C VAL A 51 1.20 -11.99 24.11
N GLY A 52 1.63 -10.85 23.56
CA GLY A 52 3.06 -10.60 23.23
C GLY A 52 3.60 -11.44 22.07
N ILE A 53 2.72 -12.11 21.30
CA ILE A 53 3.10 -12.91 20.13
C ILE A 53 3.18 -11.96 18.93
N SER A 54 4.39 -11.64 18.48
CA SER A 54 4.61 -10.90 17.23
C SER A 54 4.07 -11.75 16.07
N PHE A 55 3.09 -11.25 15.31
CA PHE A 55 2.75 -11.87 14.02
C PHE A 55 4.02 -11.95 13.18
N ALA A 56 4.30 -13.14 12.65
CA ALA A 56 5.39 -13.34 11.73
C ALA A 56 5.09 -12.54 10.45
N THR A 57 5.97 -11.60 10.12
CA THR A 57 5.99 -10.93 8.82
C THR A 57 5.92 -11.99 7.71
N ARG A 58 4.97 -11.87 6.79
CA ARG A 58 4.85 -12.83 5.69
C ARG A 58 6.06 -12.67 4.74
N PRO A 59 6.68 -13.77 4.31
CA PRO A 59 7.69 -13.71 3.26
C PRO A 59 7.06 -13.22 1.95
N ILE A 60 7.90 -12.74 1.05
CA ILE A 60 7.52 -12.37 -0.31
C ILE A 60 6.98 -13.63 -1.02
N PRO A 61 5.73 -13.60 -1.52
CA PRO A 61 5.19 -14.65 -2.37
C PRO A 61 6.13 -15.02 -3.54
N ARG A 62 6.13 -16.29 -3.94
CA ARG A 62 6.86 -16.71 -5.15
C ARG A 62 6.19 -16.12 -6.39
N CYS A 63 6.98 -15.54 -7.28
CA CYS A 63 6.51 -14.96 -8.53
C CYS A 63 7.60 -15.17 -9.60
N GLY A 64 7.40 -16.15 -10.48
CA GLY A 64 8.42 -16.57 -11.45
C GLY A 64 9.78 -16.74 -10.79
N ASP A 65 10.80 -16.14 -11.40
CA ASP A 65 12.20 -16.15 -10.92
C ASP A 65 12.56 -14.89 -10.12
N PHE A 66 11.58 -14.18 -9.55
CA PHE A 66 11.85 -12.99 -8.73
C PHE A 66 12.69 -13.33 -7.48
N THR A 67 13.81 -12.64 -7.29
CA THR A 67 14.71 -12.81 -6.15
C THR A 67 14.80 -11.55 -5.29
N GLY A 68 13.74 -11.23 -4.54
CA GLY A 68 13.75 -10.14 -3.56
C GLY A 68 14.17 -10.57 -2.16
N SER A 69 14.66 -9.62 -1.39
CA SER A 69 15.14 -9.82 -0.02
C SER A 69 14.00 -9.85 0.99
N ASN A 70 13.62 -11.06 1.41
CA ASN A 70 12.72 -11.28 2.54
C ASN A 70 13.18 -10.57 3.82
N LYS A 71 14.50 -10.41 4.00
CA LYS A 71 15.07 -9.68 5.14
C LYS A 71 14.71 -8.19 5.08
N ILE A 72 14.95 -7.53 3.94
CA ILE A 72 14.61 -6.11 3.75
C ILE A 72 13.12 -5.90 3.94
N TRP A 73 12.27 -6.74 3.35
CA TRP A 73 10.82 -6.63 3.52
C TRP A 73 10.37 -6.78 4.98
N LYS A 74 10.95 -7.73 5.72
CA LYS A 74 10.68 -7.91 7.15
C LYS A 74 11.13 -6.70 7.97
N GLU A 75 12.29 -6.14 7.66
CA GLU A 75 12.82 -4.94 8.32
C GLU A 75 11.91 -3.73 8.08
N SER A 76 11.46 -3.50 6.84
CA SER A 76 10.51 -2.42 6.51
C SER A 76 9.20 -2.54 7.30
N GLN A 77 8.61 -3.72 7.42
CA GLN A 77 7.40 -3.93 8.23
C GLN A 77 7.66 -3.65 9.72
N THR A 78 8.79 -4.12 10.24
CA THR A 78 9.15 -3.95 11.65
C THR A 78 9.41 -2.49 12.00
N LYS A 79 10.06 -1.75 11.11
CA LYS A 79 10.43 -0.33 11.27
C LYS A 79 9.24 0.57 11.56
N TYR A 80 8.09 0.32 10.93
CA TYR A 80 6.91 1.19 11.02
C TYR A 80 5.76 0.64 11.87
N ARG A 81 5.93 -0.52 12.50
CA ARG A 81 4.87 -1.19 13.27
C ARG A 81 4.28 -0.34 14.41
N ASN A 82 5.06 0.59 14.94
CA ASN A 82 4.70 1.46 16.05
C ASN A 82 4.19 2.85 15.62
N LEU A 83 4.17 3.15 14.32
CA LEU A 83 3.53 4.37 13.83
C LEU A 83 2.01 4.26 14.00
N ARG A 84 1.34 5.40 14.06
CA ARG A 84 -0.12 5.46 14.21
C ARG A 84 -0.82 4.81 13.01
N ASP A 85 -1.75 3.91 13.26
CA ASP A 85 -2.61 3.31 12.24
C ASP A 85 -4.05 3.85 12.25
N ASP A 86 -4.36 4.73 13.22
CA ASP A 86 -5.65 5.42 13.36
C ASP A 86 -5.71 6.76 12.61
N LYS A 87 -4.59 7.20 12.02
CA LYS A 87 -4.43 8.45 11.27
C LYS A 87 -3.63 8.24 9.99
N PHE A 88 -3.57 9.28 9.16
CA PHE A 88 -2.76 9.30 7.94
C PHE A 88 -2.04 10.64 7.71
N THR A 89 -1.05 10.59 6.83
CA THR A 89 -0.30 11.74 6.30
C THR A 89 -0.52 11.82 4.80
N ILE A 90 -0.63 13.04 4.25
CA ILE A 90 -0.63 13.25 2.80
C ILE A 90 0.80 13.54 2.35
N ALA A 91 1.26 12.87 1.31
CA ALA A 91 2.49 13.19 0.58
C ALA A 91 2.11 13.68 -0.82
N MET A 92 2.26 14.97 -1.05
CA MET A 92 1.81 15.63 -2.28
C MET A 92 3.01 16.17 -3.06
N GLN A 93 3.23 15.68 -4.28
CA GLN A 93 4.34 16.18 -5.10
C GLN A 93 3.94 17.38 -5.94
N THR A 94 4.83 18.36 -6.04
CA THR A 94 4.67 19.48 -6.98
C THR A 94 5.97 19.82 -7.68
N TYR A 95 5.86 20.38 -8.89
CA TYR A 95 6.96 20.97 -9.63
C TYR A 95 6.43 22.13 -10.47
N ARG A 96 6.87 23.37 -10.15
CA ARG A 96 6.56 24.60 -10.90
C ARG A 96 5.08 24.81 -11.23
N ARG A 97 4.20 24.37 -10.34
CA ARG A 97 2.74 24.45 -10.47
C ARG A 97 2.10 25.06 -9.22
N PRO A 98 2.48 26.30 -8.86
CA PRO A 98 2.02 26.92 -7.62
C PRO A 98 0.50 27.12 -7.60
N LYS A 99 -0.13 27.37 -8.76
CA LYS A 99 -1.59 27.54 -8.85
C LYS A 99 -2.30 26.21 -8.56
N GLU A 100 -1.93 25.14 -9.25
CA GLU A 100 -2.52 23.82 -9.09
C GLU A 100 -2.35 23.32 -7.65
N LEU A 101 -1.12 23.40 -7.12
CA LEU A 101 -0.84 23.08 -5.72
C LEU A 101 -1.75 23.86 -4.77
N ASN A 102 -1.85 25.19 -4.99
CA ASN A 102 -2.64 26.05 -4.12
C ASN A 102 -4.12 25.68 -4.19
N ASP A 103 -4.68 25.48 -5.38
CA ASP A 103 -6.07 25.10 -5.57
C ASP A 103 -6.38 23.75 -4.92
N THR A 104 -5.51 22.75 -5.09
CA THR A 104 -5.64 21.43 -4.46
C THR A 104 -5.57 21.53 -2.94
N LEU A 105 -4.58 22.25 -2.38
CA LEU A 105 -4.46 22.42 -0.92
C LEU A 105 -5.66 23.17 -0.33
N HIS A 106 -6.15 24.22 -1.00
CA HIS A 106 -7.33 24.97 -0.57
C HIS A 106 -8.58 24.09 -0.55
N ALA A 107 -8.80 23.30 -1.60
CA ALA A 107 -9.95 22.42 -1.67
C ALA A 107 -9.87 21.27 -0.64
N LEU A 108 -8.72 20.61 -0.54
CA LEU A 108 -8.50 19.49 0.37
C LEU A 108 -8.56 19.89 1.84
N LEU A 109 -8.09 21.09 2.18
CA LEU A 109 -8.07 21.62 3.56
C LEU A 109 -9.22 22.59 3.85
N SER A 110 -10.23 22.66 2.97
CA SER A 110 -11.41 23.51 3.15
C SER A 110 -12.27 23.09 4.36
N GLU A 111 -12.30 21.78 4.65
CA GLU A 111 -13.01 21.19 5.78
C GLU A 111 -12.06 20.37 6.66
N LYS A 112 -12.49 20.11 7.90
CA LYS A 112 -11.74 19.26 8.83
C LYS A 112 -11.81 17.81 8.36
N ILE A 113 -10.65 17.22 8.08
CA ILE A 113 -10.51 15.77 7.87
C ILE A 113 -10.07 15.13 9.19
N PRO A 114 -10.94 14.39 9.91
CA PRO A 114 -10.67 13.96 11.28
C PRO A 114 -9.38 13.16 11.46
N SER A 115 -9.01 12.36 10.46
CA SER A 115 -7.86 11.45 10.55
C SER A 115 -6.57 11.97 9.90
N LEU A 116 -6.60 13.18 9.32
CA LEU A 116 -5.42 13.79 8.71
C LEU A 116 -4.48 14.36 9.79
N THR A 117 -3.22 13.93 9.77
CA THR A 117 -2.18 14.37 10.73
C THR A 117 -1.39 15.56 10.20
N GLU A 118 -0.92 15.48 8.96
CA GLU A 118 -0.12 16.52 8.30
C GLU A 118 -0.23 16.36 6.78
N VAL A 119 0.06 17.44 6.07
CA VAL A 119 0.35 17.42 4.63
C VAL A 119 1.83 17.72 4.44
N VAL A 120 2.52 16.84 3.72
CA VAL A 120 3.90 17.04 3.31
C VAL A 120 3.92 17.30 1.82
N VAL A 121 4.18 18.56 1.47
CA VAL A 121 4.38 18.98 0.08
C VAL A 121 5.82 18.67 -0.30
N VAL A 122 6.00 17.71 -1.20
CA VAL A 122 7.27 17.31 -1.76
C VAL A 122 7.61 18.28 -2.89
N TRP A 123 8.49 19.23 -2.58
CA TRP A 123 8.84 20.34 -3.44
C TRP A 123 10.02 19.96 -4.34
N ASN A 124 9.72 19.62 -5.60
CA ASN A 124 10.71 19.16 -6.58
C ASN A 124 11.38 20.29 -7.37
N ASP A 125 11.00 21.55 -7.16
CA ASP A 125 11.69 22.67 -7.78
C ASP A 125 12.99 22.96 -7.01
N VAL A 126 14.06 22.28 -7.39
CA VAL A 126 15.36 22.35 -6.70
C VAL A 126 16.00 23.73 -6.77
N GLU A 127 15.67 24.50 -7.81
CA GLU A 127 16.25 25.82 -8.08
C GLU A 127 15.59 26.92 -7.22
N ASN A 128 14.34 26.71 -6.81
CA ASN A 128 13.56 27.70 -6.08
C ASN A 128 13.27 27.23 -4.66
N ALA A 129 13.39 28.14 -3.70
CA ALA A 129 13.02 27.83 -2.32
C ALA A 129 11.51 27.52 -2.21
N PRO A 130 11.11 26.51 -1.41
CA PRO A 130 9.70 26.29 -1.14
C PRO A 130 9.10 27.45 -0.35
N PRO A 131 7.76 27.62 -0.40
CA PRO A 131 7.05 28.47 0.56
C PRO A 131 7.33 28.05 2.02
N PRO A 132 7.14 28.96 2.99
CA PRO A 132 7.25 28.61 4.40
C PRO A 132 6.16 27.61 4.81
N ASN A 133 6.50 26.74 5.76
CA ASN A 133 5.53 25.86 6.41
C ASN A 133 4.41 26.69 7.07
N TYR A 134 3.20 26.17 7.07
CA TYR A 134 2.05 26.83 7.68
C TYR A 134 1.12 25.84 8.35
N GLN A 135 0.12 26.34 9.07
CA GLN A 135 -0.95 25.54 9.65
C GLN A 135 -2.27 25.92 8.97
N SER A 136 -3.04 24.92 8.54
CA SER A 136 -4.35 25.15 7.93
C SER A 136 -5.35 25.73 8.92
N LYS A 137 -6.47 26.27 8.42
CA LYS A 137 -7.59 26.77 9.24
C LYS A 137 -8.11 25.73 10.26
N HIS A 138 -7.97 24.44 9.96
CA HIS A 138 -8.42 23.34 10.81
C HIS A 138 -7.30 22.73 11.66
N GLY A 139 -6.15 23.41 11.75
CA GLY A 139 -5.03 23.00 12.61
C GLY A 139 -4.10 21.95 12.00
N VAL A 140 -4.25 21.59 10.72
CA VAL A 140 -3.39 20.61 10.05
C VAL A 140 -2.08 21.28 9.62
N PRO A 141 -0.91 20.81 10.07
CA PRO A 141 0.37 21.31 9.58
C PRO A 141 0.57 20.98 8.10
N VAL A 142 1.03 21.97 7.34
CA VAL A 142 1.46 21.83 5.95
C VAL A 142 2.95 22.13 5.91
N ARG A 143 3.74 21.10 5.63
CA ARG A 143 5.20 21.15 5.63
C ARG A 143 5.72 20.96 4.21
N TYR A 144 6.58 21.87 3.77
CA TYR A 144 7.33 21.73 2.54
C TYR A 144 8.62 20.96 2.80
N ARG A 145 8.82 19.87 2.06
CA ARG A 145 10.06 19.09 2.03
C ARG A 145 10.75 19.36 0.71
N HIS A 146 11.85 20.12 0.77
CA HIS A 146 12.67 20.40 -0.40
C HIS A 146 13.38 19.13 -0.87
N SER A 147 13.08 18.70 -2.08
CA SER A 147 13.74 17.55 -2.70
C SER A 147 15.17 17.89 -3.12
N LYS A 148 16.05 16.88 -3.13
CA LYS A 148 17.45 17.04 -3.58
C LYS A 148 17.57 17.10 -5.11
N GLU A 149 16.58 16.59 -5.81
CA GLU A 149 16.51 16.50 -7.26
C GLU A 149 15.03 16.57 -7.70
N ASN A 150 14.80 16.96 -8.95
CA ASN A 150 13.48 16.84 -9.55
C ASN A 150 13.28 15.40 -10.05
N SER A 151 12.63 14.57 -9.24
CA SER A 151 12.36 13.16 -9.57
C SER A 151 10.96 12.76 -9.12
N LEU A 152 10.31 11.90 -9.92
CA LEU A 152 9.02 11.31 -9.54
C LEU A 152 9.12 10.35 -8.36
N ASN A 153 10.32 9.83 -8.07
CA ASN A 153 10.59 9.01 -6.88
C ASN A 153 10.37 9.78 -5.59
N GLN A 154 10.41 11.12 -5.63
CA GLN A 154 10.51 11.92 -4.42
C GLN A 154 9.33 11.73 -3.48
N LYS A 155 8.08 11.68 -3.99
CA LYS A 155 6.90 11.40 -3.15
C LYS A 155 6.88 9.99 -2.54
N LEU A 156 7.66 9.05 -3.08
CA LEU A 156 7.71 7.67 -2.62
C LEU A 156 8.78 7.42 -1.53
N TRP A 157 9.64 8.39 -1.24
CA TRP A 157 10.60 8.26 -0.13
C TRP A 157 9.90 8.32 1.24
N PRO A 158 10.15 7.34 2.14
CA PRO A 158 9.60 7.35 3.49
C PRO A 158 10.25 8.47 4.31
N ASP A 159 9.54 9.58 4.49
CA ASP A 159 10.01 10.70 5.30
C ASP A 159 10.24 10.22 6.75
N PRO A 160 11.45 10.41 7.33
CA PRO A 160 11.71 10.07 8.72
C PRO A 160 10.79 10.79 9.71
N ALA A 161 10.20 11.93 9.33
CA ALA A 161 9.27 12.69 10.15
C ALA A 161 7.82 12.16 10.10
N TYR A 162 7.49 11.21 9.21
CA TYR A 162 6.16 10.62 9.16
C TYR A 162 5.80 9.90 10.47
N LYS A 163 4.57 10.14 10.93
CA LYS A 163 4.04 9.60 12.20
C LYS A 163 2.95 8.54 12.01
N THR A 164 2.60 8.23 10.76
CA THR A 164 1.48 7.38 10.41
C THR A 164 1.91 6.22 9.51
N GLN A 165 1.26 5.09 9.65
CA GLN A 165 1.44 3.93 8.77
C GLN A 165 0.82 4.17 7.39
N ALA A 166 -0.31 4.87 7.38
CA ALA A 166 -1.04 5.23 6.17
C ALA A 166 -0.46 6.50 5.55
N ILE A 167 -0.05 6.43 4.29
CA ILE A 167 0.36 7.59 3.50
C ILE A 167 -0.59 7.70 2.31
N PHE A 168 -1.27 8.84 2.22
CA PHE A 168 -2.04 9.22 1.03
C PHE A 168 -1.11 9.92 0.05
N LEU A 169 -0.76 9.22 -1.02
CA LEU A 169 0.01 9.75 -2.13
C LEU A 169 -0.93 10.57 -3.02
N SER A 170 -0.49 11.78 -3.37
CA SER A 170 -1.27 12.74 -4.15
C SER A 170 -0.40 13.45 -5.18
N ASP A 171 -0.95 13.70 -6.36
CA ASP A 171 -0.43 14.74 -7.25
C ASP A 171 -1.05 16.10 -6.87
N ASP A 172 -0.51 17.19 -7.40
CA ASP A 172 -0.90 18.57 -7.09
C ASP A 172 -2.12 19.07 -7.88
N ASP A 173 -2.76 18.22 -8.68
CA ASP A 173 -3.89 18.56 -9.56
C ASP A 173 -5.08 17.59 -9.48
N ILE A 174 -5.10 16.74 -8.47
CA ILE A 174 -6.13 15.71 -8.26
C ILE A 174 -6.39 15.50 -6.76
N TYR A 175 -7.66 15.42 -6.35
CA TYR A 175 -8.02 15.20 -4.95
C TYR A 175 -9.41 14.57 -4.76
N TYR A 176 -9.57 13.84 -3.67
CA TYR A 176 -10.89 13.55 -3.10
C TYR A 176 -11.38 14.74 -2.30
N LYS A 177 -12.69 14.98 -2.30
CA LYS A 177 -13.29 15.95 -1.39
C LYS A 177 -13.03 15.55 0.07
N PRO A 178 -12.94 16.50 1.02
CA PRO A 178 -12.49 16.22 2.38
C PRO A 178 -13.24 15.07 3.08
N LYS A 179 -14.57 15.04 2.98
CA LYS A 179 -15.40 13.97 3.57
C LYS A 179 -15.17 12.61 2.92
N ASP A 180 -14.98 12.59 1.61
CA ASP A 180 -14.70 11.37 0.87
C ASP A 180 -13.31 10.84 1.20
N LEU A 181 -12.30 11.71 1.38
CA LEU A 181 -10.96 11.29 1.77
C LEU A 181 -10.94 10.60 3.14
N GLU A 182 -11.73 11.09 4.11
CA GLU A 182 -11.89 10.40 5.40
C GLU A 182 -12.50 9.00 5.20
N PHE A 183 -13.55 8.87 4.39
CA PHE A 183 -14.14 7.56 4.08
C PHE A 183 -13.14 6.61 3.40
N VAL A 184 -12.37 7.10 2.44
CA VAL A 184 -11.34 6.33 1.74
C VAL A 184 -10.27 5.87 2.73
N PHE A 185 -9.84 6.72 3.66
CA PHE A 185 -8.91 6.33 4.74
C PHE A 185 -9.50 5.24 5.64
N GLN A 186 -10.75 5.38 6.10
CA GLN A 186 -11.40 4.37 6.94
C GLN A 186 -11.53 3.03 6.22
N THR A 187 -11.79 3.08 4.91
CA THR A 187 -11.85 1.90 4.03
C THR A 187 -10.48 1.25 3.90
N TRP A 188 -9.43 2.03 3.63
CA TRP A 188 -8.05 1.53 3.61
C TRP A 188 -7.67 0.87 4.94
N ARG A 189 -7.99 1.52 6.07
CA ARG A 189 -7.65 0.98 7.40
C ARG A 189 -8.32 -0.36 7.68
N LYS A 190 -9.53 -0.58 7.14
CA LYS A 190 -10.31 -1.80 7.38
C LYS A 190 -10.01 -2.92 6.36
N PHE A 191 -9.76 -2.57 5.10
CA PHE A 191 -9.71 -3.54 3.99
C PHE A 191 -8.48 -3.40 3.09
N GLY A 192 -7.79 -2.27 3.12
CA GLY A 192 -6.76 -1.90 2.14
C GLY A 192 -5.33 -1.83 2.66
N ARG A 193 -5.05 -2.10 3.94
CA ARG A 193 -3.70 -1.91 4.55
C ARG A 193 -2.57 -2.63 3.81
N ARG A 194 -2.87 -3.73 3.12
CA ARG A 194 -1.90 -4.57 2.40
C ARG A 194 -1.84 -4.29 0.89
N ARG A 195 -2.48 -3.22 0.41
CA ARG A 195 -2.62 -2.95 -1.04
C ARG A 195 -2.75 -1.47 -1.35
N MET A 196 -2.48 -1.11 -2.60
CA MET A 196 -2.81 0.21 -3.12
C MET A 196 -4.32 0.40 -3.07
N THR A 197 -4.80 1.49 -2.46
CA THR A 197 -6.24 1.73 -2.28
C THR A 197 -6.59 3.17 -2.66
N GLY A 198 -7.51 3.37 -3.59
CA GLY A 198 -7.79 4.70 -4.12
C GLY A 198 -8.74 4.69 -5.31
N GLY A 199 -8.75 5.78 -6.06
CA GLY A 199 -9.83 6.06 -7.02
C GLY A 199 -9.38 6.08 -8.47
N PHE A 200 -8.08 6.11 -8.71
CA PHE A 200 -7.52 6.37 -10.03
C PHE A 200 -7.03 5.07 -10.69
N THR A 201 -7.98 4.29 -11.23
CA THR A 201 -7.72 2.93 -11.74
C THR A 201 -7.07 2.91 -13.11
N ARG A 202 -6.23 1.89 -13.33
CA ARG A 202 -5.62 1.56 -14.63
C ARG A 202 -5.48 0.05 -14.80
N CYS A 203 -5.22 -0.35 -16.03
CA CYS A 203 -5.12 -1.74 -16.44
C CYS A 203 -3.83 -1.97 -17.22
N ALA A 204 -3.27 -3.16 -17.02
CA ALA A 204 -2.28 -3.78 -17.88
C ALA A 204 -2.90 -5.08 -18.40
N ASP A 205 -3.18 -5.12 -19.70
CA ASP A 205 -3.78 -6.28 -20.35
C ASP A 205 -2.74 -6.98 -21.21
N ARG A 206 -2.86 -8.30 -21.33
CA ARG A 206 -1.99 -9.05 -22.24
C ARG A 206 -2.40 -8.76 -23.68
N ASP A 207 -1.45 -8.36 -24.51
CA ASP A 207 -1.67 -8.15 -25.94
C ASP A 207 -1.61 -9.47 -26.73
N ALA A 208 -1.98 -9.39 -28.01
CA ALA A 208 -2.02 -10.55 -28.91
C ALA A 208 -0.62 -11.13 -29.21
N ASP A 209 0.43 -10.31 -29.11
CA ASP A 209 1.82 -10.69 -29.37
C ASP A 209 2.49 -11.26 -28.10
N GLY A 210 1.75 -11.32 -26.99
CA GLY A 210 2.17 -11.90 -25.72
C GLY A 210 2.80 -10.91 -24.74
N GLY A 211 2.96 -9.64 -25.13
CA GLY A 211 3.37 -8.52 -24.29
C GLY A 211 2.21 -7.98 -23.44
N TRP A 212 2.48 -6.88 -22.74
CA TRP A 212 1.50 -6.21 -21.89
C TRP A 212 1.24 -4.78 -22.33
N LYS A 213 -0.02 -4.37 -22.38
CA LYS A 213 -0.46 -3.03 -22.78
C LYS A 213 -1.06 -2.26 -21.61
N TYR A 214 -0.49 -1.11 -21.29
CA TYR A 214 -1.05 -0.18 -20.33
C TYR A 214 -2.23 0.59 -20.96
N ASN A 215 -3.36 0.68 -20.25
CA ASN A 215 -4.53 1.40 -20.73
C ASN A 215 -5.46 1.91 -19.62
N GLY A 216 -6.53 2.61 -20.02
CA GLY A 216 -7.54 3.22 -19.16
C GLY A 216 -8.57 2.27 -18.55
N CYS A 217 -8.36 0.96 -18.68
CA CYS A 217 -9.35 -0.10 -18.47
C CYS A 217 -10.51 -0.05 -19.47
N SER A 218 -11.21 -1.18 -19.58
CA SER A 218 -12.40 -1.33 -20.43
C SER A 218 -13.57 -1.85 -19.59
N THR A 219 -14.79 -1.52 -20.00
CA THR A 219 -16.01 -2.12 -19.45
C THR A 219 -16.54 -3.24 -20.34
N GLU A 220 -15.81 -3.60 -21.41
CA GLU A 220 -16.15 -4.70 -22.28
C GLU A 220 -16.15 -6.03 -21.53
N GLU A 221 -16.99 -6.95 -22.00
CA GLU A 221 -17.09 -8.30 -21.43
C GLU A 221 -15.73 -9.00 -21.48
N GLY A 222 -15.30 -9.56 -20.34
CA GLY A 222 -13.97 -10.18 -20.20
C GLY A 222 -12.82 -9.21 -19.92
N GLN A 223 -13.04 -7.89 -19.97
CA GLN A 223 -12.02 -6.86 -19.65
C GLN A 223 -12.43 -5.93 -18.49
N ASN A 224 -13.59 -6.18 -17.88
CA ASN A 224 -14.10 -5.40 -16.74
C ASN A 224 -13.38 -5.76 -15.43
N TYR A 225 -12.11 -5.40 -15.35
CA TYR A 225 -11.26 -5.49 -14.17
C TYR A 225 -10.34 -4.28 -14.09
N TYR A 226 -9.62 -4.15 -12.98
CA TYR A 226 -8.49 -3.23 -12.84
C TYR A 226 -7.38 -3.95 -12.08
N ASN A 227 -6.13 -3.58 -12.35
CA ASN A 227 -4.98 -4.19 -11.66
C ASN A 227 -3.95 -3.17 -11.19
N MET A 228 -4.25 -1.87 -11.36
CA MET A 228 -3.47 -0.77 -10.79
C MET A 228 -4.38 0.32 -10.23
N ILE A 229 -3.89 0.98 -9.17
CA ILE A 229 -4.39 2.28 -8.69
C ILE A 229 -3.21 3.24 -8.66
N LEU A 230 -3.31 4.34 -9.42
CA LEU A 230 -2.22 5.29 -9.57
C LEU A 230 -1.95 6.05 -8.27
N SER A 231 -0.67 6.26 -7.97
CA SER A 231 -0.21 6.89 -6.73
C SER A 231 -0.58 8.37 -6.62
N GLY A 232 -1.09 9.00 -7.69
CA GLY A 232 -1.60 10.36 -7.64
C GLY A 232 -2.89 10.52 -6.82
N LEU A 233 -3.58 9.43 -6.48
CA LEU A 233 -4.81 9.47 -5.66
C LEU A 233 -5.01 8.15 -4.91
N ALA A 234 -4.04 7.79 -4.05
CA ALA A 234 -4.06 6.48 -3.38
C ALA A 234 -3.43 6.47 -1.99
N PHE A 235 -4.02 5.68 -1.09
CA PHE A 235 -3.36 5.22 0.12
C PHE A 235 -2.42 4.05 -0.17
N THR A 236 -1.28 4.08 0.50
CA THR A 236 -0.37 2.95 0.65
C THR A 236 0.13 2.86 2.09
N HIS A 237 0.63 1.67 2.47
CA HIS A 237 1.34 1.51 3.72
C HIS A 237 2.80 1.93 3.55
N ILE A 238 3.35 2.71 4.48
CA ILE A 238 4.73 3.23 4.43
C ILE A 238 5.80 2.12 4.28
N SER A 239 5.52 0.89 4.70
CA SER A 239 6.46 -0.22 4.49
C SER A 239 6.66 -0.56 3.01
N PHE A 240 5.64 -0.40 2.15
CA PHE A 240 5.79 -0.59 0.71
C PHE A 240 6.68 0.51 0.10
N MET A 241 6.50 1.75 0.57
CA MET A 241 7.35 2.89 0.19
C MET A 241 8.81 2.68 0.62
N ASP A 242 9.03 2.12 1.81
CA ASP A 242 10.37 1.82 2.33
C ASP A 242 11.05 0.68 1.57
N TYR A 243 10.32 -0.38 1.23
CA TYR A 243 10.85 -1.43 0.36
C TYR A 243 11.15 -0.89 -1.05
N TYR A 244 10.24 -0.09 -1.62
CA TYR A 244 10.44 0.62 -2.88
C TYR A 244 11.72 1.47 -2.86
N SER A 245 12.02 2.07 -1.70
CA SER A 245 13.18 2.95 -1.46
C SER A 245 14.45 2.21 -1.02
N SER A 246 14.40 0.89 -0.87
CA SER A 246 15.48 0.09 -0.30
C SER A 246 16.65 -0.13 -1.25
N GLN A 247 17.72 -0.75 -0.74
CA GLN A 247 18.88 -1.15 -1.54
C GLN A 247 18.73 -2.55 -2.18
N ASP A 248 17.53 -3.13 -2.15
CA ASP A 248 17.26 -4.34 -2.92
C ASP A 248 17.43 -4.09 -4.43
N GLU A 249 17.86 -5.11 -5.17
CA GLU A 249 18.34 -4.99 -6.54
C GLU A 249 17.25 -4.46 -7.49
N VAL A 250 16.07 -5.08 -7.45
CA VAL A 250 14.95 -4.69 -8.32
C VAL A 250 14.42 -3.29 -7.99
N PRO A 251 14.10 -2.94 -6.72
CA PRO A 251 13.74 -1.56 -6.36
C PRO A 251 14.78 -0.52 -6.77
N LYS A 252 16.08 -0.82 -6.66
CA LYS A 252 17.14 0.10 -7.10
C LYS A 252 17.11 0.34 -8.61
N LYS A 253 16.97 -0.73 -9.41
CA LYS A 253 16.84 -0.64 -10.88
C LYS A 253 15.60 0.15 -11.29
N ILE A 254 14.47 -0.10 -10.62
CA ILE A 254 13.20 0.62 -10.84
C ILE A 254 13.39 2.12 -10.62
N ARG A 255 13.96 2.54 -9.48
CA ARG A 255 14.13 3.98 -9.19
C ARG A 255 14.99 4.67 -10.25
N ALA A 256 16.09 4.03 -10.67
CA ALA A 256 16.93 4.53 -11.75
C ALA A 256 16.15 4.62 -13.08
N TYR A 257 15.34 3.61 -13.41
CA TYR A 257 14.47 3.62 -14.59
C TYR A 257 13.44 4.76 -14.55
N VAL A 258 12.83 5.00 -13.38
CA VAL A 258 11.90 6.12 -13.17
C VAL A 258 12.60 7.47 -13.38
N ASP A 259 13.83 7.63 -12.90
CA ASP A 259 14.60 8.85 -13.09
C ASP A 259 14.99 9.06 -14.56
N GLU A 260 15.42 8.00 -15.24
CA GLU A 260 15.80 8.02 -16.66
C GLU A 260 14.61 8.37 -17.57
N HIS A 261 13.43 7.81 -17.29
CA HIS A 261 12.25 7.97 -18.15
C HIS A 261 11.26 9.04 -17.67
N PHE A 262 11.46 9.57 -16.46
CA PHE A 262 10.57 10.54 -15.80
C PHE A 262 9.08 10.13 -15.86
N ASN A 263 8.80 8.85 -15.56
CA ASN A 263 7.47 8.25 -15.60
C ASN A 263 7.42 6.96 -14.74
N CYS A 264 6.23 6.39 -14.57
CA CYS A 264 6.00 5.00 -14.13
C CYS A 264 6.40 4.64 -12.69
N GLU A 265 6.53 5.60 -11.80
CA GLU A 265 6.73 5.36 -10.36
C GLU A 265 5.49 4.72 -9.73
N ASP A 266 4.32 5.08 -10.20
CA ASP A 266 3.03 4.55 -9.77
C ASP A 266 2.80 3.09 -10.22
N ILE A 267 3.14 2.76 -11.47
CA ILE A 267 3.12 1.39 -12.00
C ILE A 267 4.08 0.54 -11.16
N ALA A 268 5.30 1.01 -10.93
CA ALA A 268 6.29 0.29 -10.14
C ALA A 268 5.82 0.02 -8.70
N LEU A 269 5.17 1.00 -8.07
CA LEU A 269 4.63 0.83 -6.73
C LEU A 269 3.50 -0.21 -6.69
N ASN A 270 2.65 -0.29 -7.73
CA ASN A 270 1.64 -1.35 -7.84
C ASN A 270 2.29 -2.73 -8.01
N PHE A 271 3.31 -2.85 -8.88
CA PHE A 271 4.06 -4.10 -9.03
C PHE A 271 4.66 -4.57 -7.69
N ILE A 272 5.35 -3.67 -6.99
CA ILE A 272 5.96 -3.97 -5.67
C ILE A 272 4.88 -4.36 -4.66
N THR A 273 3.80 -3.59 -4.58
CA THR A 273 2.76 -3.82 -3.57
C THR A 273 2.05 -5.15 -3.80
N SER A 274 1.63 -5.45 -5.03
CA SER A 274 0.95 -6.70 -5.37
C SER A 274 1.87 -7.91 -5.21
N LEU A 275 3.15 -7.78 -5.57
CA LEU A 275 4.14 -8.82 -5.33
C LEU A 275 4.28 -9.13 -3.83
N LEU A 276 4.54 -8.11 -3.02
CA LEU A 276 4.86 -8.27 -1.60
C LEU A 276 3.65 -8.74 -0.77
N SER A 277 2.43 -8.35 -1.17
CA SER A 277 1.22 -8.68 -0.43
C SER A 277 0.52 -9.93 -0.94
N GLY A 278 0.67 -10.25 -2.23
CA GLY A 278 -0.15 -11.24 -2.94
C GLY A 278 -1.60 -10.79 -3.14
N GLU A 279 -1.88 -9.47 -3.10
CA GLU A 279 -3.22 -8.89 -3.24
C GLU A 279 -3.27 -7.86 -4.37
N GLY A 280 -4.39 -7.83 -5.10
CA GLY A 280 -4.68 -6.78 -6.07
C GLY A 280 -5.07 -5.46 -5.39
N PRO A 281 -5.10 -4.35 -6.13
CA PRO A 281 -5.47 -3.05 -5.57
C PRO A 281 -6.95 -2.98 -5.13
N LEU A 282 -7.32 -1.98 -4.35
CA LEU A 282 -8.71 -1.78 -3.89
C LEU A 282 -9.28 -0.45 -4.37
N LEU A 283 -10.20 -0.50 -5.33
CA LEU A 283 -10.94 0.67 -5.80
C LEU A 283 -11.90 1.15 -4.72
N VAL A 284 -11.72 2.40 -4.30
CA VAL A 284 -12.62 3.09 -3.38
C VAL A 284 -13.11 4.38 -4.01
N LYS A 285 -14.42 4.52 -4.14
CA LYS A 285 -15.05 5.76 -4.61
C LYS A 285 -15.71 6.50 -3.45
N GLY A 286 -15.51 7.82 -3.42
CA GLY A 286 -16.26 8.71 -2.57
C GLY A 286 -17.73 8.78 -2.97
N LYS A 287 -18.52 9.53 -2.21
CA LYS A 287 -19.88 9.91 -2.62
C LYS A 287 -19.84 10.70 -3.92
N GLU A 288 -18.89 11.63 -4.01
CA GLU A 288 -18.70 12.46 -5.18
C GLU A 288 -17.47 11.98 -5.97
N PRO A 289 -17.45 12.16 -7.30
CA PRO A 289 -16.25 11.92 -8.08
C PRO A 289 -15.07 12.72 -7.51
N TYR A 290 -13.87 12.13 -7.55
CA TYR A 290 -12.66 12.91 -7.31
C TYR A 290 -12.57 14.03 -8.34
N VAL A 291 -11.94 15.13 -7.96
CA VAL A 291 -11.71 16.26 -8.86
C VAL A 291 -10.32 16.11 -9.43
N SER A 292 -10.20 16.25 -10.75
CA SER A 292 -8.91 16.34 -11.43
C SER A 292 -8.98 17.49 -12.43
N PHE A 293 -8.01 18.39 -12.37
CA PHE A 293 -7.94 19.54 -13.27
C PHE A 293 -6.65 19.51 -14.10
N VAL A 294 -6.31 18.30 -14.60
CA VAL A 294 -5.10 18.01 -15.40
C VAL A 294 -4.68 19.23 -16.22
N PRO A 295 -3.50 19.81 -15.95
CA PRO A 295 -3.08 21.03 -16.60
C PRO A 295 -2.92 20.78 -18.10
N LYS A 296 -3.11 21.84 -18.90
CA LYS A 296 -2.93 21.77 -20.36
C LYS A 296 -1.56 21.17 -20.76
N ASN A 297 -0.52 21.52 -20.00
CA ASN A 297 0.87 21.08 -20.22
C ASN A 297 1.35 20.16 -19.09
N GLY A 298 0.75 18.98 -18.95
CA GLY A 298 1.15 17.95 -17.99
C GLY A 298 2.06 16.88 -18.60
N ILE A 299 2.69 16.05 -17.75
CA ILE A 299 3.47 14.88 -18.21
C ILE A 299 2.57 13.91 -18.99
N SER A 300 1.33 13.74 -18.54
CA SER A 300 0.33 12.84 -19.13
C SER A 300 -0.29 13.35 -20.44
N THR A 301 -0.14 14.64 -20.77
CA THR A 301 -0.68 15.23 -22.00
C THR A 301 0.32 15.19 -23.16
N LYS A 302 1.57 14.81 -22.90
CA LYS A 302 2.60 14.67 -23.94
C LYS A 302 2.29 13.50 -24.89
N PRO A 303 2.51 13.65 -26.21
CA PRO A 303 2.44 12.53 -27.16
C PRO A 303 3.36 11.39 -26.73
N GLY A 304 2.94 10.14 -26.89
CA GLY A 304 3.75 8.97 -26.53
C GLY A 304 3.64 8.56 -25.04
N HIS A 305 2.86 9.27 -24.21
CA HIS A 305 2.81 8.97 -22.78
C HIS A 305 2.25 7.57 -22.47
N GLY A 306 1.22 7.12 -23.20
CA GLY A 306 0.63 5.79 -23.02
C GLY A 306 1.55 4.66 -23.48
N GLU A 307 2.28 4.91 -24.57
CA GLU A 307 3.30 4.02 -25.13
C GLU A 307 4.49 3.89 -24.17
N ALA A 308 4.94 5.00 -23.60
CA ALA A 308 5.97 5.00 -22.56
C ALA A 308 5.54 4.16 -21.34
N ARG A 309 4.28 4.29 -20.90
CA ARG A 309 3.74 3.47 -19.81
C ARG A 309 3.59 2.00 -20.16
N THR A 310 3.22 1.69 -21.40
CA THR A 310 3.22 0.32 -21.92
C THR A 310 4.63 -0.28 -21.88
N LYS A 311 5.64 0.49 -22.29
CA LYS A 311 7.05 0.07 -22.18
C LYS A 311 7.43 -0.20 -20.72
N CYS A 312 7.06 0.67 -19.78
CA CYS A 312 7.33 0.46 -18.36
C CYS A 312 6.75 -0.86 -17.83
N VAL A 313 5.52 -1.22 -18.21
CA VAL A 313 4.90 -2.49 -17.77
C VAL A 313 5.73 -3.70 -18.24
N ASN A 314 6.18 -3.70 -19.50
CA ASN A 314 6.98 -4.80 -20.04
C ASN A 314 8.40 -4.84 -19.44
N ASP A 315 9.05 -3.68 -19.29
CA ASP A 315 10.38 -3.62 -18.68
C ASP A 315 10.35 -4.04 -17.21
N TYR A 316 9.29 -3.67 -16.47
CA TYR A 316 9.10 -4.15 -15.10
C TYR A 316 8.75 -5.64 -15.08
N TYR A 317 7.94 -6.15 -15.99
CA TYR A 317 7.72 -7.59 -16.13
C TYR A 317 9.06 -8.35 -16.29
N ASP A 318 9.97 -7.82 -17.11
CA ASP A 318 11.31 -8.39 -17.30
C ASP A 318 12.23 -8.23 -16.08
N MET A 319 12.17 -7.10 -15.36
CA MET A 319 12.93 -6.90 -14.13
C MET A 319 12.46 -7.82 -13.00
N PHE A 320 11.14 -8.05 -12.90
CA PHE A 320 10.54 -8.89 -11.88
C PHE A 320 10.57 -10.38 -12.23
N LYS A 321 10.75 -10.73 -13.51
CA LYS A 321 10.67 -12.12 -14.03
C LYS A 321 9.30 -12.77 -13.84
N CYS A 322 8.26 -11.96 -13.70
CA CYS A 322 6.88 -12.39 -13.59
C CYS A 322 5.94 -11.18 -13.74
N MET A 323 4.64 -11.43 -13.91
CA MET A 323 3.61 -10.41 -13.76
C MET A 323 3.03 -10.47 -12.34
N PRO A 324 3.37 -9.53 -11.44
CA PRO A 324 2.83 -9.51 -10.08
C PRO A 324 1.48 -8.81 -9.96
N LEU A 325 1.04 -8.06 -10.99
CA LEU A 325 -0.25 -7.37 -10.94
C LEU A 325 -1.40 -8.37 -10.88
N ILE A 326 -2.38 -8.11 -10.01
CA ILE A 326 -3.53 -8.98 -9.78
C ILE A 326 -4.79 -8.22 -10.17
N ASN A 327 -5.60 -8.86 -11.03
CA ASN A 327 -6.88 -8.32 -11.47
C ASN A 327 -7.91 -8.32 -10.35
N GLU A 328 -8.62 -7.21 -10.22
CA GLU A 328 -9.67 -6.98 -9.24
C GLU A 328 -10.91 -6.46 -9.95
N THR A 329 -12.07 -6.90 -9.48
CA THR A 329 -13.38 -6.48 -10.01
C THR A 329 -14.24 -5.84 -8.93
N ALA A 330 -13.92 -6.11 -7.66
CA ALA A 330 -14.62 -5.54 -6.52
C ALA A 330 -14.28 -4.05 -6.36
N ARG A 331 -15.21 -3.30 -5.78
CA ARG A 331 -14.98 -1.91 -5.35
C ARG A 331 -15.80 -1.59 -4.12
N ILE A 332 -15.35 -0.59 -3.37
CA ILE A 332 -16.07 -0.07 -2.21
C ILE A 332 -16.52 1.36 -2.51
N GLU A 333 -17.79 1.65 -2.28
CA GLU A 333 -18.37 2.97 -2.48
C GLU A 333 -19.07 3.41 -1.20
N LEU A 334 -19.19 4.71 -1.00
CA LEU A 334 -19.94 5.25 0.13
C LEU A 334 -21.43 4.91 -0.05
N GLY A 335 -21.98 4.14 0.90
CA GLY A 335 -23.36 3.64 0.84
C GLY A 335 -24.43 4.70 1.09
N VAL A 336 -25.66 4.26 1.37
CA VAL A 336 -26.82 5.15 1.60
C VAL A 336 -26.54 6.10 2.78
N LEU A 337 -26.49 7.39 2.48
CA LEU A 337 -26.65 8.45 3.48
C LEU A 337 -28.15 8.69 3.61
N ILE A 338 -28.79 8.04 4.58
CA ILE A 338 -30.15 8.45 4.98
C ILE A 338 -29.94 9.79 5.69
N SER A 339 -30.24 10.87 4.97
CA SER A 339 -30.21 12.25 5.48
C SER A 339 -31.25 12.46 6.57
#